data_AF-D8MB72-F1
#
_entry.id   AF-D8MB72-F1
#
_cell.length_a   1.000
_cell.length_b   1.000
_cell.length_c   1.000
_cell.angle_alpha   90.00
_cell.angle_beta   90.00
_cell.angle_gamma   90.00
#
_symmetry.space_group_name_H-M   'P 1'
#
loop_
_entity.id
_entity.type
_entity.pdbx_description
1 polymer ?
#
loop_
_entity_poly.entity_id
_entity_poly.type
_entity_poly.pdbx_seq_one_letter_code
_entity_poly.pdbx_strand_id
1 'polypeptide(L)'
;MNYHVEEPNLALSSISLFLISTPDIPTALSDIWGSVRNDSVLQQIASSLVDICVNLGIKPHIHYYNCYPCDRIADLFYQSIEQHIAIGGQLHEKGLLFLVDRTVDPLIPLMHPITYEPMVMDLLPVGEGGEFEYRSRSGEDKSRTVLLNSQDRIWEAYKYEHIQNTAVWINKAVEVFQAEKEESKNSIQDIGNLIKTLPERKQRNDLFALHVTISRMCIDLFRDHALNRLIPLEQIILTGCDDAGSTPSQEKLLAELDAVLASEITMQDKRRLILMYAIARGLDSDTQRRLFQQSGLPMGDYSLVQNLKLLNVNLAQVGIEIRNEL
;
A
#
# COMPACT_ATOMS: atom_id res chain seq x y z
N MET A 1 -17.03 25.10 15.26
CA MET A 1 -15.77 25.72 14.80
C MET A 1 -15.08 24.68 13.95
N ASN A 2 -14.77 25.00 12.70
CA ASN A 2 -14.08 24.10 11.78
C ASN A 2 -12.71 23.74 12.36
N TYR A 3 -12.45 22.45 12.53
CA TYR A 3 -11.10 21.97 12.86
C TYR A 3 -10.26 22.15 11.60
N HIS A 4 -9.55 23.27 11.53
CA HIS A 4 -8.41 23.40 10.63
C HIS A 4 -7.32 22.47 11.16
N VAL A 5 -7.29 21.26 10.61
CA VAL A 5 -6.01 20.60 10.39
C VAL A 5 -5.30 21.50 9.38
N GLU A 6 -4.19 22.11 9.78
CA GLU A 6 -3.30 22.76 8.80
C GLU A 6 -2.91 21.68 7.80
N GLU A 7 -3.46 21.74 6.59
CA GLU A 7 -3.15 20.84 5.48
C GLU A 7 -1.70 21.09 5.03
N PRO A 8 -0.74 20.17 5.26
CA PRO A 8 0.50 20.19 4.52
C PRO A 8 0.21 19.45 3.21
N ASN A 9 0.26 20.16 2.08
CA ASN A 9 0.16 19.68 0.69
C ASN A 9 -1.23 19.73 0.01
N LEU A 10 -1.71 20.95 -0.21
CA LEU A 10 -2.84 21.32 -1.10
C LEU A 10 -2.64 21.02 -2.61
N ALA A 11 -1.62 20.25 -3.01
CA ALA A 11 -1.45 19.80 -4.40
C ALA A 11 -2.10 18.44 -4.69
N LEU A 12 -2.45 17.65 -3.65
CA LEU A 12 -3.05 16.32 -3.82
C LEU A 12 -4.56 16.29 -3.57
N SER A 13 -5.15 17.35 -3.02
CA SER A 13 -6.58 17.41 -2.66
C SER A 13 -7.55 17.43 -3.86
N SER A 14 -7.04 17.59 -5.09
CA SER A 14 -7.85 17.59 -6.32
C SER A 14 -7.82 16.26 -7.08
N ILE A 15 -7.00 15.30 -6.63
CA ILE A 15 -7.09 13.92 -7.09
C ILE A 15 -7.92 13.18 -6.04
N SER A 16 -9.24 13.11 -6.25
CA SER A 16 -10.01 12.07 -5.59
C SER A 16 -9.52 10.74 -6.14
N LEU A 17 -8.49 10.19 -5.49
CA LEU A 17 -8.03 8.84 -5.72
C LEU A 17 -9.10 7.93 -5.11
N PHE A 18 -10.20 7.73 -5.85
CA PHE A 18 -11.10 6.65 -5.54
C PHE A 18 -10.33 5.37 -5.79
N LEU A 19 -9.88 4.73 -4.72
CA LEU A 19 -9.55 3.31 -4.76
C LEU A 19 -10.88 2.57 -4.95
N ILE A 20 -11.42 2.60 -6.17
CA ILE A 20 -12.54 1.75 -6.54
C ILE A 20 -11.94 0.36 -6.57
N SER A 21 -12.35 -0.47 -5.60
CA SER A 21 -12.04 -1.89 -5.57
C SER A 21 -12.26 -2.43 -6.98
N THR A 22 -11.16 -2.83 -7.60
CA THR A 22 -11.13 -3.54 -8.87
C THR A 22 -12.01 -4.79 -8.75
N PRO A 23 -12.40 -5.43 -9.86
CA PRO A 23 -12.84 -6.81 -9.77
C PRO A 23 -11.77 -7.59 -8.98
N ASP A 24 -12.20 -8.28 -7.92
CA ASP A 24 -11.33 -9.17 -7.16
C ASP A 24 -11.00 -10.36 -8.06
N ILE A 25 -9.83 -10.29 -8.69
CA ILE A 25 -9.30 -11.33 -9.56
C ILE A 25 -7.93 -11.74 -9.00
N PRO A 26 -7.89 -12.61 -7.99
CA PRO A 26 -6.64 -13.00 -7.33
C PRO A 26 -5.61 -13.61 -8.30
N THR A 27 -6.07 -14.20 -9.41
CA THR A 27 -5.22 -14.81 -10.43
C THR A 27 -4.69 -13.83 -11.47
N ALA A 28 -5.08 -12.55 -11.44
CA ALA A 28 -4.79 -11.61 -12.53
C ALA A 28 -3.29 -11.47 -12.81
N LEU A 29 -2.44 -11.42 -11.77
CA LEU A 29 -1.00 -11.33 -11.97
C LEU A 29 -0.45 -12.54 -12.74
N SER A 30 -0.85 -13.76 -12.36
CA SER A 30 -0.42 -14.99 -13.03
C SER A 30 -1.07 -15.18 -14.40
N ASP A 31 -2.30 -14.74 -14.58
CA ASP A 31 -3.03 -14.88 -15.84
C ASP A 31 -2.52 -13.91 -16.91
N ILE A 32 -2.03 -12.74 -16.49
CA ILE A 32 -1.44 -11.73 -17.38
C ILE A 32 0.04 -12.05 -17.66
N TRP A 33 0.82 -12.27 -16.60
CA TRP A 33 2.29 -12.33 -16.71
C TRP A 33 2.85 -13.75 -16.60
N GLY A 34 2.04 -14.75 -16.26
CA GLY A 34 2.49 -16.13 -16.14
C GLY A 34 2.93 -16.74 -17.47
N SER A 35 3.46 -17.96 -17.37
CA SER A 35 3.93 -18.75 -18.52
C SER A 35 2.80 -19.11 -19.49
N VAL A 36 1.56 -19.20 -18.98
CA VAL A 36 0.34 -19.40 -19.77
C VAL A 36 -0.54 -18.16 -19.57
N ARG A 37 -0.70 -17.36 -20.61
CA ARG A 37 -1.55 -16.17 -20.57
C ARG A 37 -3.01 -16.55 -20.74
N ASN A 38 -3.88 -15.88 -20.01
CA ASN A 38 -5.32 -16.05 -20.12
C ASN A 38 -6.00 -14.71 -20.45
N ASP A 39 -6.23 -14.47 -21.74
CA ASP A 39 -6.84 -13.23 -22.24
C ASP A 39 -8.25 -12.96 -21.68
N SER A 40 -8.95 -13.96 -21.11
CA SER A 40 -10.25 -13.73 -20.47
C SER A 40 -10.16 -12.74 -19.30
N VAL A 41 -9.01 -12.69 -18.63
CA VAL A 41 -8.80 -11.75 -17.52
C VAL A 41 -8.79 -10.30 -18.00
N LEU A 42 -8.23 -10.04 -19.18
CA LEU A 42 -8.18 -8.70 -19.77
C LEU A 42 -9.59 -8.22 -20.11
N GLN A 43 -10.45 -9.15 -20.57
CA GLN A 43 -11.85 -8.86 -20.85
C GLN A 43 -12.64 -8.58 -19.56
N GLN A 44 -12.40 -9.32 -18.48
CA GLN A 44 -13.01 -9.03 -17.17
C GLN A 44 -12.60 -7.64 -16.66
N ILE A 45 -11.31 -7.31 -16.71
CA ILE A 45 -10.79 -5.98 -16.32
C ILE A 45 -11.45 -4.89 -17.17
N ALA A 46 -11.45 -5.03 -18.50
CA ALA A 46 -12.06 -4.05 -19.40
C ALA A 46 -13.56 -3.87 -19.11
N SER A 47 -14.31 -4.96 -18.91
CA SER A 47 -15.73 -4.93 -18.58
C SER A 47 -15.98 -4.16 -17.28
N SER A 48 -15.22 -4.44 -16.23
CA SER A 48 -15.39 -3.75 -14.95
C SER A 48 -15.05 -2.25 -15.05
N LEU A 49 -14.04 -1.88 -15.84
CA LEU A 49 -13.73 -0.47 -16.11
C LEU A 49 -14.89 0.23 -16.85
N VAL A 50 -15.53 -0.45 -17.80
CA VAL A 50 -16.73 0.05 -18.48
C VAL A 50 -17.90 0.21 -17.51
N ASP A 51 -18.15 -0.78 -16.65
CA ASP A 51 -19.22 -0.71 -15.66
C ASP A 51 -19.05 0.48 -14.72
N ILE A 52 -17.82 0.78 -14.29
CA ILE A 52 -17.50 1.97 -13.51
C ILE A 52 -17.85 3.24 -14.30
N CYS A 53 -17.40 3.34 -15.56
CA CYS A 53 -17.65 4.51 -16.41
C CYS A 53 -19.15 4.73 -16.67
N VAL A 54 -19.89 3.65 -16.92
CA VAL A 54 -21.35 3.67 -17.12
C VAL A 54 -22.08 4.12 -15.86
N ASN A 55 -21.72 3.58 -14.69
CA ASN A 55 -22.31 3.99 -13.41
C ASN A 55 -22.05 5.46 -13.08
N LEU A 56 -20.89 5.98 -13.49
CA LEU A 56 -20.53 7.39 -13.34
C LEU A 56 -21.11 8.29 -14.45
N GLY A 57 -21.67 7.72 -15.52
CA GLY A 57 -22.19 8.45 -16.68
C GLY A 57 -21.10 9.15 -17.51
N ILE A 58 -19.87 8.66 -17.48
CA ILE A 58 -18.71 9.29 -18.13
C ILE A 58 -18.11 8.41 -19.23
N LYS A 59 -17.54 9.06 -20.24
CA LYS A 59 -16.66 8.48 -21.25
C LYS A 59 -15.29 9.16 -21.10
N PRO A 60 -14.32 8.54 -20.42
CA PRO A 60 -13.00 9.15 -20.23
C PRO A 60 -12.15 9.06 -21.50
N HIS A 61 -11.18 9.97 -21.63
CA HIS A 61 -10.08 9.80 -22.58
C HIS A 61 -9.05 8.84 -22.00
N ILE A 62 -8.70 7.78 -22.73
CA ILE A 62 -7.75 6.77 -22.25
C ILE A 62 -6.35 7.12 -22.71
N HIS A 63 -5.43 7.09 -21.77
CA HIS A 63 -4.00 7.04 -22.03
C HIS A 63 -3.47 5.74 -21.45
N TYR A 64 -2.58 5.06 -22.17
CA TYR A 64 -2.07 3.78 -21.71
C TYR A 64 -0.59 3.64 -22.00
N TYR A 65 0.11 2.90 -21.14
CA TYR A 65 1.47 2.45 -21.43
C TYR A 65 1.41 1.53 -22.65
N ASN A 66 2.12 1.90 -23.73
CA ASN A 66 1.94 1.29 -25.05
C ASN A 66 2.60 -0.09 -25.18
N CYS A 67 2.16 -1.03 -24.36
CA CYS A 67 2.51 -2.43 -24.45
C CYS A 67 1.45 -3.31 -23.78
N TYR A 68 1.61 -4.62 -23.95
CA TYR A 68 0.84 -5.61 -23.22
C TYR A 68 1.01 -5.43 -21.70
N PRO A 69 -0.06 -5.52 -20.89
CA PRO A 69 -1.47 -5.79 -21.27
C PRO A 69 -2.32 -4.53 -21.57
N CYS A 70 -1.77 -3.34 -21.36
CA CYS A 70 -2.55 -2.10 -21.34
C CYS A 70 -3.15 -1.73 -22.70
N ASP A 71 -2.43 -1.98 -23.80
CA ASP A 71 -2.92 -1.82 -25.17
C ASP A 71 -4.17 -2.67 -25.45
N ARG A 72 -4.13 -3.95 -25.06
CA ARG A 72 -5.24 -4.90 -25.24
C ARG A 72 -6.44 -4.53 -24.38
N ILE A 73 -6.22 -4.09 -23.13
CA ILE A 73 -7.31 -3.62 -22.26
C ILE A 73 -7.96 -2.37 -22.84
N ALA A 74 -7.17 -1.44 -23.38
CA ALA A 74 -7.71 -0.23 -24.03
C ALA A 74 -8.60 -0.59 -25.22
N ASP A 75 -8.16 -1.49 -26.11
CA ASP A 75 -8.96 -1.95 -27.25
C ASP A 75 -10.30 -2.57 -26.80
N LEU A 76 -10.27 -3.47 -25.82
CA LEU A 76 -11.46 -4.14 -25.28
C LEU A 76 -12.42 -3.15 -24.61
N PHE A 77 -11.88 -2.17 -23.88
CA PHE A 77 -12.67 -1.11 -23.26
C PHE A 77 -13.36 -0.26 -24.32
N TYR A 78 -12.64 0.21 -25.35
CA TYR A 78 -13.21 1.05 -26.41
C TYR A 78 -14.33 0.32 -27.14
N GLN A 79 -14.12 -0.95 -27.51
CA GLN A 79 -15.14 -1.78 -28.14
C GLN A 79 -16.41 -1.89 -27.26
N SER A 80 -16.23 -2.09 -25.95
CA SER A 80 -17.34 -2.27 -25.01
C SER A 80 -18.13 -0.97 -24.77
N ILE A 81 -17.43 0.17 -24.66
CA ILE A 81 -18.06 1.50 -24.54
C ILE A 81 -18.83 1.87 -25.82
N GLU A 82 -18.24 1.64 -26.99
CA GLU A 82 -18.91 1.93 -28.27
C GLU A 82 -20.17 1.09 -28.44
N GLN A 83 -20.14 -0.18 -28.03
CA GLN A 83 -21.33 -1.03 -28.00
C GLN A 83 -22.40 -0.48 -27.05
N HIS A 84 -22.02 -0.04 -25.85
CA HIS A 84 -22.96 0.57 -24.90
C HIS A 84 -23.62 1.84 -25.47
N ILE A 85 -22.86 2.69 -26.16
CA ILE A 85 -23.39 3.89 -26.82
C ILE A 85 -24.32 3.50 -27.99
N ALA A 86 -23.94 2.50 -28.78
CA ALA A 86 -24.72 2.03 -29.93
C ALA A 86 -26.12 1.50 -29.54
N ILE A 87 -26.27 0.91 -28.35
CA ILE A 87 -27.56 0.45 -27.82
C ILE A 87 -28.37 1.54 -27.10
N GLY A 88 -27.90 2.81 -27.15
CA GLY A 88 -28.62 3.97 -26.60
C GLY A 88 -28.10 4.47 -25.25
N GLY A 89 -26.98 3.95 -24.76
CA GLY A 89 -26.31 4.46 -23.56
C GLY A 89 -25.81 5.90 -23.76
N GLN A 90 -26.10 6.77 -22.78
CA GLN A 90 -25.65 8.16 -22.81
C GLN A 90 -24.50 8.34 -21.83
N LEU A 91 -23.34 8.75 -22.35
CA LEU A 91 -22.13 9.03 -21.58
C LEU A 91 -21.60 10.41 -21.94
N HIS A 92 -21.05 11.11 -20.97
CA HIS A 92 -20.46 12.43 -21.17
C HIS A 92 -18.94 12.34 -21.29
N GLU A 93 -18.35 12.98 -22.31
CA GLU A 93 -16.89 13.03 -22.47
C GLU A 93 -16.27 13.82 -21.32
N LYS A 94 -15.67 13.11 -20.36
CA LYS A 94 -15.18 13.67 -19.11
C LYS A 94 -14.15 12.75 -18.47
N GLY A 95 -13.05 13.35 -18.01
CA GLY A 95 -12.01 12.66 -17.25
C GLY A 95 -10.97 11.98 -18.12
N LEU A 96 -9.92 11.50 -17.44
CA LEU A 96 -8.80 10.77 -18.02
C LEU A 96 -8.72 9.40 -17.33
N LEU A 97 -8.53 8.34 -18.11
CA LEU A 97 -8.25 6.99 -17.61
C LEU A 97 -6.83 6.62 -18.02
N PHE A 98 -5.94 6.47 -17.03
CA PHE A 98 -4.57 6.00 -17.27
C PHE A 98 -4.50 4.49 -17.03
N LEU A 99 -4.05 3.73 -18.03
CA LEU A 99 -3.74 2.31 -17.90
C LEU A 99 -2.22 2.14 -17.84
N VAL A 100 -1.76 1.62 -16.71
CA VAL A 100 -0.36 1.27 -16.48
C VAL A 100 -0.29 -0.15 -15.96
N ASP A 101 0.80 -0.85 -16.27
CA ASP A 101 1.04 -2.19 -15.74
C ASP A 101 2.22 -2.22 -14.76
N ARG A 102 2.43 -3.38 -14.12
CA ARG A 102 3.41 -3.54 -13.04
C ARG A 102 4.85 -3.35 -13.49
N THR A 103 5.16 -3.47 -14.79
CA THR A 103 6.52 -3.31 -15.32
C THR A 103 7.02 -1.87 -15.23
N VAL A 104 6.12 -0.88 -15.09
CA VAL A 104 6.49 0.52 -14.85
C VAL A 104 7.27 0.68 -13.55
N ASP A 105 6.93 -0.09 -12.51
CA ASP A 105 7.65 -0.10 -11.24
C ASP A 105 7.47 -1.46 -10.55
N PRO A 106 8.40 -2.41 -10.67
CA PRO A 106 8.31 -3.68 -9.95
C PRO A 106 8.82 -3.60 -8.50
N LEU A 107 9.36 -2.46 -8.06
CA LEU A 107 10.06 -2.29 -6.77
C LEU A 107 9.13 -1.87 -5.63
N ILE A 108 8.28 -0.85 -5.84
CA ILE A 108 7.42 -0.28 -4.79
C ILE A 108 6.63 -1.34 -3.99
N PRO A 109 6.00 -2.38 -4.60
CA PRO A 109 5.21 -3.36 -3.86
C PRO A 109 6.04 -4.24 -2.92
N LEU A 110 7.36 -4.27 -3.11
CA LEU A 110 8.28 -5.04 -2.27
C LEU A 110 8.83 -4.22 -1.10
N MET A 111 8.63 -2.91 -1.07
CA MET A 111 9.17 -2.06 -0.01
C MET A 111 8.32 -2.10 1.24
N HIS A 112 8.96 -2.11 2.41
CA HIS A 112 8.24 -1.87 3.66
C HIS A 112 7.75 -0.42 3.70
N PRO A 113 6.44 -0.20 3.90
CA PRO A 113 5.91 1.14 4.07
C PRO A 113 6.29 1.74 5.42
N ILE A 114 6.19 3.07 5.55
CA ILE A 114 6.43 3.80 6.81
C ILE A 114 5.21 4.60 7.30
N THR A 115 4.11 4.55 6.54
CA THR A 115 2.84 5.22 6.87
C THR A 115 1.85 4.24 7.48
N TYR A 116 0.89 4.77 8.25
CA TYR A 116 0.05 3.98 9.14
C TYR A 116 -0.76 2.88 8.44
N GLU A 117 -1.63 3.21 7.50
CA GLU A 117 -2.47 2.22 6.79
C GLU A 117 -1.65 1.22 6.00
N PRO A 118 -0.69 1.64 5.14
CA PRO A 118 0.13 0.69 4.42
C PRO A 118 0.90 -0.26 5.35
N MET A 119 1.44 0.22 6.49
CA MET A 119 2.12 -0.63 7.46
C MET A 119 1.16 -1.57 8.20
N VAL A 120 -0.07 -1.13 8.48
CA VAL A 120 -1.12 -2.01 9.02
C VAL A 120 -1.42 -3.14 8.03
N MET A 121 -1.60 -2.83 6.75
CA MET A 121 -1.89 -3.83 5.72
C MET A 121 -0.70 -4.78 5.45
N ASP A 122 0.52 -4.30 5.63
CA ASP A 122 1.75 -5.09 5.39
C ASP A 122 2.09 -6.01 6.58
N LEU A 123 1.92 -5.54 7.82
CA LEU A 123 2.38 -6.26 9.02
C LEU A 123 1.27 -7.01 9.77
N LEU A 124 0.03 -6.55 9.69
CA LEU A 124 -1.09 -7.16 10.42
C LEU A 124 -1.91 -8.07 9.51
N PRO A 125 -2.52 -9.15 10.05
CA PRO A 125 -3.38 -10.04 9.29
C PRO A 125 -4.76 -9.40 9.03
N VAL A 126 -4.77 -8.35 8.22
CA VAL A 126 -5.99 -7.68 7.75
C VAL A 126 -6.52 -8.44 6.52
N GLY A 127 -7.79 -8.81 6.53
CA GLY A 127 -8.46 -9.44 5.39
C GLY A 127 -8.61 -8.47 4.22
N GLU A 128 -8.85 -9.00 3.02
CA GLU A 128 -9.00 -8.22 1.78
C GLU A 128 -10.14 -7.18 1.86
N GLY A 129 -11.19 -7.45 2.65
CA GLY A 129 -12.29 -6.51 2.91
C GLY A 129 -11.98 -5.46 3.97
N GLY A 130 -10.78 -5.47 4.57
CA GLY A 130 -10.40 -4.61 5.68
C GLY A 130 -10.78 -5.16 7.06
N GLU A 131 -11.24 -6.41 7.15
CA GLU A 131 -11.56 -7.05 8.42
C GLU A 131 -10.28 -7.36 9.21
N PHE A 132 -10.23 -6.91 10.46
CA PHE A 132 -9.12 -7.17 11.35
C PHE A 132 -9.61 -7.68 12.70
N GLU A 133 -9.06 -8.81 13.15
CA GLU A 133 -9.36 -9.39 14.46
C GLU A 133 -8.25 -9.05 15.46
N TYR A 134 -8.61 -8.37 16.55
CA TYR A 134 -7.66 -8.00 17.60
C TYR A 134 -8.18 -8.37 18.99
N ARG A 135 -7.25 -8.60 19.93
CA ARG A 135 -7.57 -8.79 21.35
C ARG A 135 -7.36 -7.48 22.09
N SER A 136 -8.44 -6.94 22.65
CA SER A 136 -8.37 -5.75 23.49
C SER A 136 -7.73 -6.10 24.84
N ARG A 137 -6.91 -5.21 25.40
CA ARG A 137 -6.30 -5.39 26.73
C ARG A 137 -7.30 -5.25 27.89
N SER A 138 -8.57 -4.99 27.62
CA SER A 138 -9.60 -4.67 28.63
C SER A 138 -10.10 -5.85 29.47
N GLY A 139 -9.33 -6.92 29.62
CA GLY A 139 -9.64 -8.06 30.51
C GLY A 139 -10.77 -8.98 30.04
N GLU A 140 -11.34 -8.75 28.86
CA GLU A 140 -12.24 -9.70 28.19
C GLU A 140 -11.41 -10.57 27.27
N ASP A 141 -11.39 -11.89 27.50
CA ASP A 141 -10.67 -12.90 26.70
C ASP A 141 -11.28 -13.10 25.29
N LYS A 142 -12.09 -12.14 24.82
CA LYS A 142 -12.80 -12.20 23.54
C LYS A 142 -12.09 -11.32 22.52
N SER A 143 -11.76 -11.92 21.39
CA SER A 143 -11.35 -11.18 20.20
C SER A 143 -12.51 -10.31 19.70
N ARG A 144 -12.14 -9.18 19.08
CA ARG A 144 -13.07 -8.24 18.44
C ARG A 144 -12.66 -8.11 16.98
N THR A 145 -13.62 -8.28 16.08
CA THR A 145 -13.45 -8.00 14.66
C THR A 145 -13.87 -6.57 14.37
N VAL A 146 -13.02 -5.83 13.67
CA VAL A 146 -13.29 -4.46 13.21
C VAL A 146 -13.12 -4.40 11.70
N LEU A 147 -13.75 -3.40 11.09
CA LEU A 147 -13.63 -3.12 9.67
C LEU A 147 -12.87 -1.79 9.51
N LEU A 148 -11.66 -1.84 8.95
CA LEU A 148 -10.83 -0.67 8.70
C LEU A 148 -11.18 -0.07 7.35
N ASN A 149 -11.87 1.07 7.33
CA ASN A 149 -12.29 1.73 6.09
C ASN A 149 -12.46 3.25 6.27
N SER A 150 -12.77 3.94 5.17
CA SER A 150 -12.93 5.41 5.12
C SER A 150 -14.13 5.96 5.89
N GLN A 151 -15.03 5.11 6.42
CA GLN A 151 -16.11 5.56 7.31
C GLN A 151 -15.60 5.83 8.73
N ASP A 152 -14.46 5.23 9.10
CA ASP A 152 -13.77 5.51 10.34
C ASP A 152 -13.00 6.84 10.22
N ARG A 153 -13.48 7.86 10.94
CA ARG A 153 -12.89 9.21 10.90
C ARG A 153 -11.48 9.26 11.48
N ILE A 154 -11.13 8.37 12.40
CA ILE A 154 -9.78 8.30 12.96
C ILE A 154 -8.86 7.64 11.95
N TRP A 155 -9.29 6.54 11.33
CA TRP A 155 -8.56 5.93 10.21
C TRP A 155 -8.30 6.94 9.09
N GLU A 156 -9.35 7.59 8.58
CA GLU A 156 -9.23 8.53 7.45
C GLU A 156 -8.29 9.71 7.76
N ALA A 157 -8.31 10.20 9.00
CA ALA A 157 -7.46 11.33 9.41
C ALA A 157 -5.97 10.96 9.55
N TYR A 158 -5.65 9.71 9.91
CA TYR A 158 -4.28 9.31 10.25
C TYR A 158 -3.68 8.22 9.36
N LYS A 159 -4.42 7.66 8.40
CA LYS A 159 -3.98 6.54 7.55
C LYS A 159 -2.68 6.80 6.79
N TYR A 160 -2.39 8.05 6.43
CA TYR A 160 -1.14 8.42 5.73
C TYR A 160 -0.10 9.09 6.63
N GLU A 161 -0.34 9.13 7.95
CA GLU A 161 0.65 9.64 8.91
C GLU A 161 1.81 8.67 9.07
N HIS A 162 3.01 9.18 9.33
CA HIS A 162 4.17 8.36 9.62
C HIS A 162 3.97 7.54 10.90
N ILE A 163 4.21 6.23 10.84
CA ILE A 163 3.81 5.28 11.90
C ILE A 163 4.35 5.67 13.30
N GLN A 164 5.58 6.18 13.36
CA GLN A 164 6.21 6.58 14.63
C GLN A 164 5.51 7.77 15.29
N ASN A 165 4.83 8.61 14.50
CA ASN A 165 4.10 9.77 15.00
C ASN A 165 2.62 9.45 15.26
N THR A 166 2.05 8.45 14.57
CA THR A 166 0.62 8.11 14.61
C THR A 166 0.09 7.98 16.04
N ALA A 167 0.75 7.20 16.90
CA ALA A 167 0.30 7.03 18.29
C ALA A 167 0.32 8.35 19.07
N VAL A 168 1.32 9.22 18.85
CA VAL A 168 1.43 10.52 19.50
C VAL A 168 0.28 11.43 19.07
N TRP A 169 0.01 11.50 17.76
CA TRP A 169 -1.06 12.34 17.24
C TRP A 169 -2.45 11.88 17.66
N ILE A 170 -2.69 10.57 17.66
CA ILE A 170 -3.95 10.01 18.15
C ILE A 170 -4.14 10.33 19.63
N ASN A 171 -3.11 10.17 20.47
CA ASN A 171 -3.20 10.50 21.90
C ASN A 171 -3.48 12.00 22.13
N LYS A 172 -2.83 12.90 21.37
CA LYS A 172 -3.15 14.34 21.42
C LYS A 172 -4.62 14.61 21.05
N ALA A 173 -5.14 13.93 20.02
CA ALA A 173 -6.55 14.06 19.65
C ALA A 173 -7.50 13.53 20.74
N VAL A 174 -7.10 12.48 21.46
CA VAL A 174 -7.84 11.98 22.63
C VAL A 174 -7.87 13.03 23.74
N GLU A 175 -6.75 13.68 24.06
CA GLU A 175 -6.67 14.73 25.08
C GLU A 175 -7.60 15.91 24.74
N VAL A 176 -7.56 16.40 23.50
CA VAL A 176 -8.45 17.46 23.03
C VAL A 176 -9.93 17.03 23.13
N PHE A 177 -10.25 15.82 22.71
CA PHE A 177 -11.62 15.29 22.80
C PHE A 177 -12.12 15.18 24.25
N GLN A 178 -11.24 14.86 25.19
CA GLN A 178 -11.56 14.80 26.60
C GLN A 178 -11.74 16.19 27.22
N ALA A 179 -10.96 17.19 26.82
CA ALA A 179 -11.11 18.58 27.30
C ALA A 179 -12.47 19.18 26.92
N GLU A 180 -12.96 18.92 25.70
CA GLU A 180 -14.32 19.32 25.26
C GLU A 180 -15.45 18.74 26.16
N LYS A 181 -15.18 17.60 26.84
CA LYS A 181 -16.10 16.98 27.79
C LYS A 181 -16.25 17.80 29.07
N GLU A 182 -15.21 18.52 29.48
CA GLU A 182 -15.22 19.28 30.73
C GLU A 182 -15.93 20.62 30.55
N GLU A 183 -15.76 21.27 29.40
CA GLU A 183 -16.45 22.53 29.08
C GLU A 183 -17.98 22.37 28.94
N SER A 184 -18.44 21.24 28.41
CA SER A 184 -19.86 20.94 28.16
C SER A 184 -20.68 20.54 29.41
N LYS A 185 -20.08 20.52 30.60
CA LYS A 185 -20.77 20.16 31.86
C LYS A 185 -21.30 21.37 32.65
N ASN A 186 -21.15 22.59 32.13
CA ASN A 186 -21.33 23.81 32.92
C ASN A 186 -22.78 24.36 32.98
N SER A 187 -23.77 23.77 32.29
CA SER A 187 -25.20 24.15 32.39
C SER A 187 -26.16 22.95 32.43
N ILE A 188 -27.33 23.11 33.08
CA ILE A 188 -28.39 22.08 33.20
C ILE A 188 -28.99 21.72 31.82
N GLN A 189 -29.08 22.68 30.90
CA GLN A 189 -29.47 22.40 29.50
C GLN A 189 -28.42 21.57 28.76
N ASP A 190 -27.14 21.74 29.11
CA ASP A 190 -26.04 21.01 28.49
C ASP A 190 -26.00 19.55 28.95
N ILE A 191 -26.50 19.23 30.15
CA ILE A 191 -26.66 17.84 30.63
C ILE A 191 -27.64 17.06 29.73
N GLY A 192 -28.74 17.68 29.32
CA GLY A 192 -29.72 17.06 28.41
C GLY A 192 -29.16 16.78 27.02
N ASN A 193 -28.32 17.68 26.50
CA ASN A 193 -27.61 17.51 25.23
C ASN A 193 -26.45 16.51 25.34
N LEU A 194 -25.78 16.47 26.50
CA LEU A 194 -24.73 15.51 26.80
C LEU A 194 -25.28 14.09 26.77
N ILE A 195 -26.41 13.81 27.43
CA ILE A 195 -27.04 12.48 27.44
C ILE A 195 -27.34 11.98 26.02
N LYS A 196 -27.78 12.87 25.12
CA LYS A 196 -28.05 12.53 23.72
C LYS A 196 -26.78 12.22 22.92
N THR A 197 -25.68 12.88 23.23
CA THR A 197 -24.39 12.69 22.54
C THR A 197 -23.50 11.62 23.17
N LEU A 198 -23.84 11.09 24.36
CA LEU A 198 -23.09 10.03 25.04
C LEU A 198 -22.81 8.79 24.16
N PRO A 199 -23.77 8.25 23.38
CA PRO A 199 -23.53 7.08 22.54
C PRO A 199 -22.48 7.36 21.45
N GLU A 200 -22.60 8.48 20.75
CA GLU A 200 -21.63 8.93 19.73
C GLU A 200 -20.25 9.15 20.34
N ARG A 201 -20.19 9.75 21.53
CA ARG A 201 -18.93 9.97 22.25
C ARG A 201 -18.29 8.66 22.71
N LYS A 202 -19.09 7.67 23.14
CA LYS A 202 -18.59 6.34 23.49
C LYS A 202 -18.01 5.66 22.27
N GLN A 203 -18.75 5.65 21.15
CA GLN A 203 -18.27 5.09 19.88
C GLN A 203 -16.95 5.74 19.46
N ARG A 204 -16.83 7.08 19.55
CA ARG A 204 -15.58 7.79 19.24
C ARG A 204 -14.42 7.41 20.16
N ASN A 205 -14.66 7.23 21.46
CA ASN A 205 -13.64 6.71 22.39
C ASN A 205 -13.20 5.29 22.03
N ASP A 206 -14.12 4.43 21.63
CA ASP A 206 -13.82 3.06 21.22
C ASP A 206 -12.93 3.04 19.96
N LEU A 207 -13.19 3.93 18.99
CA LEU A 207 -12.33 4.11 17.80
C LEU A 207 -10.93 4.63 18.16
N PHE A 208 -10.84 5.61 19.05
CA PHE A 208 -9.54 6.08 19.53
C PHE A 208 -8.73 4.94 20.20
N ALA A 209 -9.38 4.18 21.09
CA ALA A 209 -8.73 3.05 21.75
C ALA A 209 -8.29 1.97 20.75
N LEU A 210 -9.09 1.72 19.71
CA LEU A 210 -8.76 0.83 18.59
C LEU A 210 -7.47 1.27 17.90
N HIS A 211 -7.39 2.51 17.40
CA HIS A 211 -6.23 2.95 16.62
C HIS A 211 -4.97 3.15 17.46
N VAL A 212 -5.09 3.51 18.75
CA VAL A 212 -3.95 3.45 19.68
C VAL A 212 -3.44 2.01 19.82
N THR A 213 -4.33 1.03 19.87
CA THR A 213 -3.95 -0.39 19.97
C THR A 213 -3.28 -0.86 18.67
N ILE A 214 -3.89 -0.62 17.52
CA ILE A 214 -3.36 -1.01 16.20
C ILE A 214 -1.99 -0.35 15.95
N SER A 215 -1.87 0.97 16.15
CA SER A 215 -0.60 1.67 15.94
C SER A 215 0.51 1.11 16.84
N ARG A 216 0.19 0.76 18.09
CA ARG A 216 1.14 0.07 18.97
C ARG A 216 1.55 -1.31 18.46
N MET A 217 0.60 -2.11 17.98
CA MET A 217 0.89 -3.43 17.40
C MET A 217 1.86 -3.31 16.21
N CYS A 218 1.66 -2.33 15.34
CA CYS A 218 2.59 -2.04 14.24
C CYS A 218 3.98 -1.64 14.74
N ILE A 219 4.08 -0.80 15.78
CA ILE A 219 5.37 -0.40 16.35
C ILE A 219 6.10 -1.57 17.02
N ASP A 220 5.35 -2.46 17.69
CA ASP A 220 5.90 -3.67 18.29
C ASP A 220 6.45 -4.59 17.17
N LEU A 221 5.67 -4.86 16.10
CA LEU A 221 6.14 -5.63 14.94
C LEU A 221 7.29 -4.96 14.18
N PHE A 222 7.28 -3.64 14.04
CA PHE A 222 8.37 -2.88 13.43
C PHE A 222 9.70 -3.14 14.14
N ARG A 223 9.68 -3.26 15.48
CA ARG A 223 10.85 -3.62 16.27
C ARG A 223 11.20 -5.09 16.14
N ASP A 224 10.20 -5.96 16.26
CA ASP A 224 10.40 -7.42 16.27
C ASP A 224 10.93 -7.93 14.93
N HIS A 225 10.52 -7.32 13.81
CA HIS A 225 11.00 -7.63 12.47
C HIS A 225 12.28 -6.85 12.10
N ALA A 226 12.87 -6.10 13.04
CA ALA A 226 14.06 -5.28 12.84
C ALA A 226 13.94 -4.29 11.65
N LEU A 227 12.74 -3.75 11.41
CA LEU A 227 12.48 -2.87 10.25
C LEU A 227 13.28 -1.57 10.31
N ASN A 228 13.71 -1.14 11.49
CA ASN A 228 14.64 -0.02 11.67
C ASN A 228 16.00 -0.23 10.98
N ARG A 229 16.37 -1.48 10.67
CA ARG A 229 17.56 -1.84 9.90
C ARG A 229 17.22 -2.19 8.46
N LEU A 230 16.08 -2.84 8.22
CA LEU A 230 15.67 -3.25 6.87
C LEU A 230 15.32 -2.06 5.98
N ILE A 231 14.47 -1.14 6.47
CA ILE A 231 13.98 -0.02 5.68
C ILE A 231 15.13 0.86 5.16
N PRO A 232 16.13 1.27 5.98
CA PRO A 232 17.27 2.03 5.44
C PRO A 232 18.02 1.29 4.33
N LEU A 233 18.25 -0.01 4.48
CA LEU A 233 18.90 -0.81 3.43
C LEU A 233 18.03 -0.88 2.16
N GLU A 234 16.73 -1.08 2.30
CA GLU A 234 15.77 -1.04 1.19
C GLU A 234 15.83 0.30 0.43
N GLN A 235 15.87 1.42 1.17
CA GLN A 235 16.01 2.76 0.58
C GLN A 235 17.33 2.93 -0.17
N ILE A 236 18.45 2.43 0.37
CA ILE A 236 19.75 2.47 -0.32
C ILE A 236 19.74 1.61 -1.59
N ILE A 237 19.14 0.41 -1.52
CA ILE A 237 19.00 -0.49 -2.67
C ILE A 237 18.22 0.22 -3.78
N LEU A 238 17.08 0.82 -3.43
CA LEU A 238 16.18 1.54 -4.33
C LEU A 238 16.82 2.79 -4.93
N THR A 239 17.30 3.71 -4.08
CA THR A 239 17.64 5.08 -4.49
C THR A 239 19.03 5.21 -5.07
N GLY A 240 19.93 4.27 -4.80
CA GLY A 240 21.33 4.44 -5.17
C GLY A 240 22.21 5.04 -4.09
N CYS A 241 21.64 5.68 -3.06
CA CYS A 241 22.36 6.59 -2.16
C CYS A 241 22.06 6.30 -0.68
N ASP A 242 23.03 6.62 0.19
CA ASP A 242 22.85 6.63 1.64
C ASP A 242 22.29 7.96 2.16
N ASP A 243 22.08 8.05 3.48
CA ASP A 243 21.54 9.24 4.15
C ASP A 243 22.40 10.50 3.94
N ALA A 244 23.68 10.34 3.60
CA ALA A 244 24.59 11.44 3.28
C ALA A 244 24.54 11.84 1.79
N GLY A 245 23.67 11.20 0.99
CA GLY A 245 23.58 11.38 -0.46
C GLY A 245 24.74 10.73 -1.22
N SER A 246 25.55 9.89 -0.57
CA SER A 246 26.68 9.22 -1.19
C SER A 246 26.25 7.88 -1.78
N THR A 247 26.81 7.51 -2.93
CA THR A 247 26.57 6.21 -3.55
C THR A 247 27.52 5.17 -2.95
N PRO A 248 27.05 4.22 -2.11
CA PRO A 248 27.90 3.15 -1.61
C PRO A 248 28.40 2.27 -2.76
N SER A 249 29.62 1.75 -2.63
CA SER A 249 30.13 0.76 -3.59
C SER A 249 29.25 -0.49 -3.58
N GLN A 250 29.18 -1.18 -4.73
CA GLN A 250 28.44 -2.44 -4.84
C GLN A 250 28.93 -3.47 -3.82
N GLU A 251 30.23 -3.54 -3.57
CA GLU A 251 30.83 -4.43 -2.57
C GLU A 251 30.34 -4.12 -1.15
N LYS A 252 30.28 -2.83 -0.78
CA LYS A 252 29.78 -2.40 0.54
C LYS A 252 28.31 -2.76 0.71
N LEU A 253 27.50 -2.49 -0.32
CA LEU A 253 26.08 -2.80 -0.31
C LEU A 253 25.82 -4.32 -0.22
N LEU A 254 26.57 -5.14 -0.97
CA LEU A 254 26.49 -6.59 -0.88
C LEU A 254 26.90 -7.12 0.49
N ALA A 255 27.96 -6.59 1.08
CA ALA A 255 28.40 -6.98 2.42
C ALA A 255 27.33 -6.66 3.48
N GLU A 256 26.67 -5.52 3.37
CA GLU A 256 25.56 -5.14 4.25
C GLU A 256 24.35 -6.05 4.06
N LEU A 257 23.98 -6.33 2.80
CA LEU A 257 22.91 -7.26 2.47
C LEU A 257 23.18 -8.67 3.02
N ASP A 258 24.38 -9.21 2.85
CA ASP A 258 24.77 -10.50 3.44
C ASP A 258 24.64 -10.52 4.97
N ALA A 259 25.08 -9.44 5.63
CA ALA A 259 24.97 -9.30 7.07
C ALA A 259 23.51 -9.20 7.54
N VAL A 260 22.60 -8.66 6.73
CA VAL A 260 21.17 -8.62 7.02
C VAL A 260 20.53 -9.99 6.79
N LEU A 261 20.81 -10.63 5.66
CA LEU A 261 20.25 -11.96 5.32
C LEU A 261 20.69 -13.05 6.31
N ALA A 262 21.88 -12.91 6.90
CA ALA A 262 22.39 -13.80 7.95
C ALA A 262 21.76 -13.59 9.33
N SER A 263 21.02 -12.49 9.53
CA SER A 263 20.38 -12.19 10.81
C SER A 263 18.99 -12.84 10.93
N GLU A 264 18.46 -12.83 12.15
CA GLU A 264 17.14 -13.37 12.48
C GLU A 264 16.02 -12.43 12.01
N ILE A 265 15.77 -12.41 10.71
CA ILE A 265 14.64 -11.73 10.06
C ILE A 265 13.73 -12.75 9.37
N THR A 266 12.48 -12.36 9.06
CA THR A 266 11.50 -13.29 8.49
C THR A 266 11.92 -13.76 7.09
N MET A 267 11.47 -14.95 6.69
CA MET A 267 11.72 -15.46 5.33
C MET A 267 11.10 -14.56 4.26
N GLN A 268 9.99 -13.90 4.56
CA GLN A 268 9.35 -12.95 3.67
C GLN A 268 10.24 -11.72 3.43
N ASP A 269 10.85 -11.19 4.48
CA ASP A 269 11.77 -10.04 4.37
C ASP A 269 13.02 -10.39 3.58
N LYS A 270 13.57 -11.60 3.79
CA LYS A 270 14.70 -12.10 2.99
C LYS A 270 14.36 -12.18 1.50
N ARG A 271 13.15 -12.65 1.15
CA ARG A 271 12.66 -12.67 -0.24
C ARG A 271 12.55 -11.25 -0.79
N ARG A 272 11.92 -10.32 -0.06
CA ARG A 272 11.77 -8.91 -0.45
C ARG A 272 13.12 -8.29 -0.78
N LEU A 273 14.10 -8.39 0.12
CA LEU A 273 15.43 -7.83 -0.07
C LEU A 273 16.15 -8.37 -1.31
N ILE A 274 16.12 -9.69 -1.52
CA ILE A 274 16.75 -10.32 -2.69
C ILE A 274 16.07 -9.88 -3.98
N LEU A 275 14.74 -9.84 -4.02
CA LEU A 275 13.99 -9.37 -5.18
C LEU A 275 14.26 -7.89 -5.45
N MET A 276 14.23 -7.04 -4.42
CA MET A 276 14.55 -5.62 -4.55
C MET A 276 15.96 -5.40 -5.09
N TYR A 277 16.95 -6.12 -4.55
CA TYR A 277 18.33 -6.05 -5.04
C TYR A 277 18.40 -6.49 -6.51
N ALA A 278 17.75 -7.60 -6.87
CA ALA A 278 17.74 -8.10 -8.24
C ALA A 278 17.12 -7.11 -9.24
N ILE A 279 16.03 -6.42 -8.84
CA ILE A 279 15.37 -5.43 -9.70
C ILE A 279 16.20 -4.14 -9.81
N ALA A 280 16.74 -3.63 -8.71
CA ALA A 280 17.41 -2.33 -8.69
C ALA A 280 18.89 -2.39 -9.15
N ARG A 281 19.60 -3.50 -8.91
CA ARG A 281 21.05 -3.58 -9.09
C ARG A 281 21.49 -4.69 -10.06
N GLY A 282 20.56 -5.53 -10.50
CA GLY A 282 20.88 -6.77 -11.20
C GLY A 282 21.43 -7.83 -10.26
N LEU A 283 21.35 -9.09 -10.68
CA LEU A 283 21.79 -10.21 -9.88
C LEU A 283 22.33 -11.32 -10.79
N ASP A 284 23.65 -11.43 -10.86
CA ASP A 284 24.33 -12.53 -11.54
C ASP A 284 24.15 -13.86 -10.80
N SER A 285 24.45 -14.97 -11.47
CA SER A 285 24.19 -16.31 -10.94
C SER A 285 25.04 -16.66 -9.71
N ASP A 286 26.26 -16.16 -9.62
CA ASP A 286 27.15 -16.45 -8.49
C ASP A 286 26.72 -15.65 -7.25
N THR A 287 26.40 -14.37 -7.43
CA THR A 287 25.82 -13.53 -6.37
C THR A 287 24.46 -14.08 -5.92
N GLN A 288 23.59 -14.48 -6.85
CA GLN A 288 22.32 -15.13 -6.50
C GLN A 288 22.55 -16.35 -5.60
N ARG A 289 23.43 -17.27 -6.02
CA ARG A 289 23.72 -18.48 -5.25
C ARG A 289 24.23 -18.18 -3.85
N ARG A 290 25.11 -17.18 -3.71
CA ARG A 290 25.62 -16.72 -2.42
C ARG A 290 24.51 -16.18 -1.52
N LEU A 291 23.68 -15.26 -2.02
CA LEU A 291 22.59 -14.66 -1.23
C LEU A 291 21.55 -15.69 -0.78
N PHE A 292 21.21 -16.66 -1.63
CA PHE A 292 20.31 -17.76 -1.26
C PHE A 292 20.91 -18.69 -0.21
N GLN A 293 22.20 -19.03 -0.33
CA GLN A 293 22.89 -19.81 0.68
C GLN A 293 22.93 -19.08 2.04
N GLN A 294 23.22 -17.78 2.03
CA GLN A 294 23.31 -16.97 3.25
C GLN A 294 21.95 -16.72 3.91
N SER A 295 20.90 -16.52 3.12
CA SER A 295 19.54 -16.27 3.61
C SER A 295 18.87 -17.51 4.21
N GLY A 296 19.28 -18.71 3.80
CA GLY A 296 18.63 -19.96 4.19
C GLY A 296 17.26 -20.17 3.53
N LEU A 297 16.99 -19.46 2.42
CA LEU A 297 15.73 -19.60 1.69
C LEU A 297 15.62 -20.98 1.02
N PRO A 298 14.41 -21.57 0.93
CA PRO A 298 14.18 -22.82 0.21
C PRO A 298 14.59 -22.75 -1.26
N MET A 299 15.01 -23.89 -1.83
CA MET A 299 15.40 -23.96 -3.25
C MET A 299 14.25 -23.58 -4.22
N GLY A 300 12.99 -23.73 -3.79
CA GLY A 300 11.83 -23.29 -4.56
C GLY A 300 11.80 -21.78 -4.80
N ASP A 301 12.43 -20.99 -3.94
CA ASP A 301 12.42 -19.53 -4.07
C ASP A 301 13.37 -19.03 -5.18
N TYR A 302 14.23 -19.89 -5.74
CA TYR A 302 15.07 -19.52 -6.90
C TYR A 302 14.24 -19.10 -8.11
N SER A 303 13.04 -19.67 -8.27
CA SER A 303 12.15 -19.27 -9.37
C SER A 303 11.59 -17.87 -9.19
N LEU A 304 11.53 -17.32 -7.97
CA LEU A 304 11.04 -15.96 -7.73
C LEU A 304 11.88 -14.93 -8.50
N VAL A 305 13.21 -15.04 -8.41
CA VAL A 305 14.14 -14.17 -9.15
C VAL A 305 14.01 -14.36 -10.65
N GLN A 306 13.88 -15.61 -11.12
CA GLN A 306 13.72 -15.88 -12.56
C GLN A 306 12.40 -15.34 -13.11
N ASN A 307 11.33 -15.40 -12.31
CA ASN A 307 10.00 -14.90 -12.68
C ASN A 307 9.97 -13.38 -12.82
N LEU A 308 10.93 -12.63 -12.26
CA LEU A 308 11.04 -11.18 -12.52
C LEU A 308 11.22 -10.85 -14.01
N LYS A 309 11.81 -11.77 -14.80
CA LYS A 309 11.89 -11.62 -16.26
C LYS A 309 10.52 -11.57 -16.93
N LEU A 310 9.50 -12.18 -16.33
CA LEU A 310 8.12 -12.10 -16.80
C LEU A 310 7.55 -10.68 -16.64
N LEU A 311 8.09 -9.89 -15.70
CA LEU A 311 7.79 -8.47 -15.51
C LEU A 311 8.82 -7.56 -16.20
N ASN A 312 9.47 -8.04 -17.26
CA ASN A 312 10.48 -7.32 -18.04
C ASN A 312 11.69 -6.79 -17.22
N VAL A 313 11.96 -7.36 -16.05
CA VAL A 313 13.13 -6.97 -15.25
C VAL A 313 14.40 -7.57 -15.85
N ASN A 314 15.39 -6.71 -16.11
CA ASN A 314 16.69 -7.12 -16.61
C ASN A 314 17.65 -7.48 -15.47
N LEU A 315 17.80 -8.78 -15.21
CA LEU A 315 18.70 -9.28 -14.15
C LEU A 315 20.20 -9.06 -14.45
N ALA A 316 20.59 -8.77 -15.69
CA ALA A 316 21.98 -8.58 -16.07
C ALA A 316 22.47 -7.12 -15.93
N GLN A 317 21.56 -6.18 -15.62
CA GLN A 317 21.89 -4.77 -15.56
C GLN A 317 22.52 -4.43 -14.22
N VAL A 318 23.83 -4.15 -14.22
CA VAL A 318 24.57 -3.73 -13.02
C VAL A 318 24.31 -2.26 -12.77
N GLY A 319 23.38 -1.97 -11.86
CA GLY A 319 23.07 -0.63 -11.37
C GLY A 319 22.10 0.16 -12.25
N ILE A 320 21.21 0.90 -11.59
CA ILE A 320 20.55 2.05 -12.18
C ILE A 320 21.64 3.09 -12.45
N GLU A 321 22.08 3.24 -13.70
CA GLU A 321 22.63 4.51 -14.13
C GLU A 321 21.53 5.54 -13.90
N ILE A 322 21.65 6.33 -12.83
CA ILE A 322 20.86 7.54 -12.69
C ILE A 322 21.25 8.38 -13.90
N ARG A 323 20.43 8.34 -14.95
CA ARG A 323 20.54 9.28 -16.07
C ARG A 323 20.29 10.64 -15.46
N ASN A 324 21.37 11.34 -15.13
CA ASN A 324 21.37 12.77 -14.87
C ASN A 324 21.11 13.47 -16.21
N GLU A 325 19.92 13.27 -16.78
CA GLU A 325 19.41 14.09 -17.86
C GLU A 325 18.44 15.09 -17.23
N LEU A 326 19.00 16.26 -16.87
CA LEU A 326 18.28 17.52 -16.77
C LEU A 326 18.61 18.36 -18.00
#